data_AF-A0A7V1E789-F1
#
_entry.id   AF-A0A7V1E789-F1
#
_cell.length_a   1.000
_cell.length_b   1.000
_cell.length_c   1.000
_cell.angle_alpha   90.00
_cell.angle_beta   90.00
_cell.angle_gamma   90.00
#
_symmetry.space_group_name_H-M   'P 1'
#
loop_
_entity.id
_entity.type
_entity.pdbx_description
1 polymer ?
#
loop_
_entity_poly.entity_id
_entity_poly.type
_entity_poly.pdbx_seq_one_letter_code
_entity_poly.pdbx_strand_id
1 'polypeptide(L)' 'MEYLHKSVLPAEVSKSLRCTRGSTVVDCTLGGAGHSETILKEIGPEGFLLGIDQDEAAIVAARVR' A
#
# COMPACT_ATOMS: atom_id res chain seq x y z
N MET A 1 -1.63 12.36 -18.62
CA MET A 1 -0.36 11.65 -18.33
C MET A 1 -0.72 10.41 -17.54
N GLU A 2 -0.14 9.25 -17.86
CA GLU A 2 -0.29 8.07 -17.02
C GLU A 2 0.36 8.34 -15.65
N TYR A 3 -0.33 8.00 -14.57
CA TYR A 3 0.20 8.16 -13.22
C TYR A 3 1.22 7.04 -12.95
N LEU A 4 2.51 7.36 -13.08
CA LEU A 4 3.62 6.43 -12.78
C LEU A 4 4.32 6.86 -11.49
N HIS A 5 3.81 6.42 -10.34
CA HIS A 5 4.46 6.62 -9.04
C HIS A 5 5.16 5.34 -8.58
N LYS A 6 6.50 5.43 -8.44
CA LYS A 6 7.33 4.37 -7.86
C LYS A 6 7.51 4.65 -6.37
N SER A 7 7.12 3.68 -5.54
CA SER A 7 7.30 3.77 -4.09
C SER A 7 8.77 3.97 -3.70
N VAL A 8 9.00 4.90 -2.78
CA VAL A 8 10.31 5.16 -2.18
C VAL A 8 10.57 4.15 -1.06
N LEU A 9 11.76 3.53 -1.07
CA LEU A 9 12.21 2.56 -0.04
C LEU A 9 11.21 1.41 0.27
N PRO A 10 10.68 0.70 -0.74
CA PRO A 10 9.65 -0.31 -0.51
C PRO A 10 10.12 -1.49 0.36
N ALA A 11 11.39 -1.90 0.22
CA ALA A 11 11.95 -3.02 0.98
C ALA A 11 12.19 -2.66 2.45
N GLU A 12 12.68 -1.45 2.71
CA GLU A 12 12.93 -0.94 4.05
C GLU A 12 11.62 -0.73 4.82
N VAL A 13 10.58 -0.21 4.15
CA VAL A 13 9.25 -0.03 4.74
C VAL A 13 8.65 -1.39 5.12
N SER A 14 8.62 -2.36 4.20
CA SER A 14 8.13 -3.72 4.48
C SER A 14 8.88 -4.36 5.66
N LYS A 15 10.22 -4.33 5.65
CA LYS A 15 11.05 -4.87 6.73
C LYS A 15 10.80 -4.18 8.08
N SER A 16 10.58 -2.87 8.08
CA SER A 16 10.41 -2.08 9.31
C SER A 16 9.02 -2.24 9.92
N LEU A 17 7.99 -2.38 9.08
CA LEU A 17 6.62 -2.66 9.53
C LEU A 17 6.50 -4.05 10.17
N ARG A 18 7.40 -4.98 9.85
CA ARG A 18 7.43 -6.36 10.40
C ARG A 18 6.08 -7.06 10.23
N CYS A 19 5.47 -6.85 9.07
CA CYS A 19 4.22 -7.49 8.71
C CYS A 19 4.36 -9.01 8.74
N THR A 20 3.38 -9.69 9.33
CA THR A 20 3.25 -11.15 9.28
C THR A 20 1.99 -11.54 8.53
N ARG A 21 1.89 -12.79 8.10
CA ARG A 21 0.65 -13.31 7.49
C ARG A 21 -0.53 -13.06 8.41
N GLY A 22 -1.65 -12.57 7.86
CA GLY A 22 -2.84 -12.22 8.63
C GLY A 22 -2.79 -10.87 9.35
N SER A 23 -1.72 -10.07 9.20
CA SER A 23 -1.65 -8.75 9.85
C SER A 23 -2.72 -7.80 9.33
N THR A 24 -3.13 -6.87 10.20
CA THR A 24 -3.93 -5.70 9.84
C THR A 24 -3.02 -4.48 9.77
N VAL A 25 -2.99 -3.79 8.63
CA VAL A 25 -2.11 -2.65 8.37
C VAL A 25 -2.93 -1.44 7.94
N VAL A 26 -2.49 -0.24 8.31
CA VAL A 26 -3.06 1.02 7.82
C VAL A 26 -1.99 1.76 7.00
N ASP A 27 -2.29 2.02 5.73
CA ASP A 27 -1.51 2.92 4.88
C ASP A 27 -2.18 4.29 4.92
N CYS A 28 -1.65 5.18 5.76
CA CYS A 28 -2.23 6.51 5.98
C CYS A 28 -1.98 7.51 4.83
N THR A 29 -1.21 7.11 3.82
CA THR A 29 -0.82 7.94 2.68
C THR A 29 -0.83 7.08 1.43
N LEU A 30 -1.99 6.49 1.14
CA LEU A 30 -2.19 5.46 0.11
C LEU A 30 -1.55 5.86 -1.22
N GLY A 31 -1.71 7.12 -1.65
CA GLY A 31 -1.19 7.62 -2.91
C GLY A 31 -1.62 6.72 -4.07
N GLY A 32 -0.65 6.31 -4.89
CA GLY A 32 -0.87 5.32 -5.95
C GLY A 32 -0.95 3.86 -5.50
N ALA A 33 -0.99 3.55 -4.20
CA ALA A 33 -1.02 2.20 -3.62
C ALA A 33 0.24 1.32 -3.81
N GLY A 34 1.42 1.89 -4.02
CA GLY A 34 2.64 1.09 -4.28
C GLY A 34 3.19 0.35 -3.05
N HIS A 35 3.19 1.01 -1.89
CA HIS A 35 3.57 0.34 -0.64
C HIS A 35 2.48 -0.62 -0.20
N SER A 36 1.22 -0.21 -0.30
CA SER A 36 0.06 -1.07 -0.06
C SER A 36 0.11 -2.40 -0.83
N GLU A 37 0.44 -2.38 -2.13
CA GLU A 37 0.59 -3.62 -2.93
C GLU A 37 1.69 -4.54 -2.39
N THR A 38 2.82 -3.96 -1.99
CA THR A 38 3.96 -4.71 -1.43
C THR A 38 3.57 -5.35 -0.08
N ILE A 39 2.89 -4.58 0.77
CA ILE A 39 2.41 -5.04 2.08
C ILE A 39 1.37 -6.15 1.93
N LEU A 40 0.41 -6.01 1.01
CA LEU A 40 -0.62 -7.02 0.73
C LEU A 40 -0.01 -8.38 0.36
N LYS A 41 1.07 -8.38 -0.42
CA LYS A 41 1.80 -9.62 -0.78
C LYS A 41 2.43 -10.29 0.45
N GLU A 42 2.88 -9.51 1.43
CA GLU A 42 3.52 -10.00 2.65
C GLU A 42 2.51 -10.52 3.69
N ILE A 43 1.41 -9.78 3.92
CA ILE A 43 0.36 -10.18 4.87
C ILE A 43 -0.53 -11.30 4.32
N GLY A 44 -0.56 -11.48 3.00
CA GLY A 44 -1.27 -12.58 2.34
C GLY A 44 -2.80 -12.48 2.44
N PRO A 45 -3.51 -13.54 2.01
CA PRO A 45 -4.97 -13.50 1.81
C PRO A 45 -5.80 -13.36 3.09
N GLU A 46 -5.23 -13.70 4.25
CA GLU A 46 -5.87 -13.52 5.56
C GLU A 46 -5.60 -12.13 6.16
N GLY A 47 -4.70 -11.36 5.55
CA GLY A 47 -4.36 -10.02 6.01
C GLY A 47 -5.39 -8.98 5.54
N PHE A 48 -5.37 -7.84 6.21
CA PHE A 48 -6.22 -6.71 5.89
C PHE A 48 -5.39 -5.44 5.80
N LEU A 49 -5.65 -4.62 4.77
CA LEU A 49 -5.02 -3.31 4.62
C LEU A 49 -6.11 -2.24 4.45
N LEU A 50 -6.05 -1.20 5.28
CA LEU A 50 -6.84 0.02 5.13
C LEU A 50 -5.97 1.11 4.52
N GLY A 51 -6.28 1.51 3.29
CA GLY A 51 -5.65 2.64 2.63
C GLY A 51 -6.45 3.92 2.82
N ILE A 52 -5.77 5.02 3.18
CA ILE A 52 -6.35 6.35 3.35
C ILE A 52 -5.55 7.34 2.51
N ASP A 53 -6.23 8.19 1.76
CA ASP A 53 -5.67 9.40 1.19
C ASP A 53 -6.73 10.51 1.22
N GLN A 54 -6.28 11.76 1.24
CA GLN A 54 -7.17 12.91 1.10
C GLN A 54 -7.38 13.30 -0.36
N ASP A 55 -6.48 12.90 -1.26
CA ASP A 55 -6.56 13.19 -2.69
C ASP A 55 -7.46 12.18 -3.40
N GLU A 56 -8.58 12.66 -3.94
CA GLU A 56 -9.51 11.84 -4.74
C GLU A 56 -8.82 11.22 -5.96
N ALA A 57 -7.85 11.91 -6.59
CA ALA A 57 -7.13 11.37 -7.74
C ALA A 57 -6.25 10.18 -7.34
N ALA A 58 -5.64 10.22 -6.14
CA ALA A 58 -4.91 9.09 -5.58
C ALA A 58 -5.83 7.90 -5.31
N ILE A 59 -6.99 8.14 -4.70
CA ILE A 59 -8.01 7.10 -4.45
C ILE A 59 -8.45 6.44 -5.77
N VAL A 60 -8.71 7.23 -6.82
CA VAL A 60 -9.08 6.71 -8.14
C VAL A 60 -7.94 5.89 -8.76
N ALA A 61 -6.71 6.39 -8.69
CA ALA A 61 -5.53 5.69 -9.20
C ALA A 61 -5.26 4.36 -8.47
N ALA A 62 -5.49 4.31 -7.15
CA ALA A 62 -5.31 3.12 -6.35
C ALA A 62 -6.32 2.00 -6.68
N ARG A 63 -7.53 2.34 -7.16
CA ARG A 63 -8.60 1.36 -7.46
C ARG A 63 -8.31 0.44 -8.64
N VAL A 64 -7.35 0.79 -9.50
CA VAL A 64 -7.04 0.04 -10.72
C VAL A 64 -5.76 -0.79 -10.62
N ARG A 65 -5.20 -0.92 -9.41
CA ARG A 65 -4.11 -1.85 -9.07
C ARG A 65 -4.67 -3.10 -8.41
#